data_AF-A0A0F9J3G6-F1
#
_entry.id   AF-A0A0F9J3G6-F1
#
_cell.length_a   1.000
_cell.length_b   1.000
_cell.length_c   1.000
_cell.angle_alpha   90.00
_cell.angle_beta   90.00
_cell.angle_gamma   90.00
#
_symmetry.space_group_name_H-M   'P 1'
#
loop_
_entity.id
_entity.type
_entity.pdbx_description
1 polymer ?
#
loop_
_entity_poly.entity_id
_entity_poly.type
_entity_poly.pdbx_seq_one_letter_code
_entity_poly.pdbx_strand_id
1 'polypeptide(L)'
;LAGFPDTHFDNDWMLRVVEADGAAPEGETRLINAYTGATGAFTVSAAFSAALAAGDTVAVINKALLYTGHNNPAGVTTNHLTTANVGADRDGTLLERSEFGFNAGQKGVSATIDLAASADEVAFTIAGGPILIHCILMKITATCSSNAALVNFQSTPTVGTANQPITKVAAAPDLQDAAVGDWFAQLGGSVDLLLKYATASLVLPDLQFGTSGGIIVDAGTIEVIQSTANLTTGTGVVSMVYTPMADGVTVV
;
A
#
# COMPACT_ATOMS: atom_id res chain seq x y z
N LEU A 1 -33.23 9.31 0.58
CA LEU A 1 -32.64 10.40 -0.24
C LEU A 1 -33.77 11.31 -0.72
N ALA A 2 -34.20 12.26 0.11
CA ALA A 2 -35.15 13.30 -0.29
C ALA A 2 -34.38 14.62 -0.39
N GLY A 3 -34.66 15.45 -1.38
CA GLY A 3 -34.06 16.79 -1.53
C GLY A 3 -33.04 16.95 -2.66
N PHE A 4 -32.78 15.92 -3.47
CA PHE A 4 -32.03 16.07 -4.71
C PHE A 4 -32.98 16.38 -5.89
N PRO A 5 -32.57 17.21 -6.87
CA PRO A 5 -33.35 17.41 -8.08
C PRO A 5 -33.38 16.14 -8.95
N ASP A 6 -34.43 15.97 -9.76
CA ASP A 6 -34.71 14.75 -10.55
C ASP A 6 -33.53 14.30 -11.42
N THR A 7 -32.71 15.22 -11.92
CA THR A 7 -31.59 14.90 -12.83
C THR A 7 -30.23 14.81 -12.15
N HIS A 8 -30.17 14.85 -10.81
CA HIS A 8 -28.88 14.94 -10.10
C HIS A 8 -27.97 13.72 -10.33
N PHE A 9 -28.55 12.54 -10.52
CA PHE A 9 -27.84 11.27 -10.58
C PHE A 9 -27.72 10.71 -12.00
N ASP A 10 -28.21 11.42 -13.01
CA ASP A 10 -28.34 10.89 -14.36
C ASP A 10 -26.96 10.70 -15.00
N ASN A 11 -26.73 9.51 -15.58
CA ASN A 11 -25.59 9.15 -16.44
C ASN A 11 -24.18 9.15 -15.81
N ASP A 12 -24.00 9.76 -14.63
CA ASP A 12 -22.72 9.83 -13.92
C ASP A 12 -22.70 9.02 -12.61
N TRP A 13 -23.82 8.41 -12.25
CA TRP A 13 -23.95 7.62 -11.02
C TRP A 13 -24.46 6.22 -11.30
N MET A 14 -24.10 5.31 -10.41
CA MET A 14 -24.47 3.91 -10.48
C MET A 14 -25.08 3.45 -9.17
N LEU A 15 -25.92 2.43 -9.26
CA LEU A 15 -26.53 1.75 -8.13
C LEU A 15 -25.87 0.38 -7.99
N ARG A 16 -25.32 0.08 -6.81
CA ARG A 16 -24.63 -1.18 -6.49
C ARG A 16 -25.37 -1.92 -5.39
N VAL A 17 -25.58 -3.22 -5.55
CA VAL A 17 -26.05 -4.08 -4.45
C VAL A 17 -24.87 -4.34 -3.51
N VAL A 18 -24.98 -3.88 -2.27
CA VAL A 18 -23.92 -4.01 -1.26
C VAL A 18 -24.12 -5.26 -0.42
N GLU A 19 -25.37 -5.50 -0.01
CA GLU A 19 -25.77 -6.64 0.82
C GLU A 19 -27.15 -7.08 0.36
N ALA A 20 -27.34 -8.38 0.16
CA ALA A 20 -28.62 -8.96 -0.23
C ALA A 20 -29.20 -9.76 0.93
N ASP A 21 -30.46 -9.49 1.26
CA ASP A 21 -31.25 -10.27 2.24
C ASP A 21 -32.08 -11.36 1.52
N GLY A 22 -31.79 -11.61 0.24
CA GLY A 22 -32.53 -12.52 -0.63
C GLY A 22 -31.79 -12.92 -1.90
N ALA A 23 -32.50 -12.99 -3.03
CA ALA A 23 -31.95 -13.43 -4.30
C ALA A 23 -31.21 -12.33 -5.08
N ALA A 24 -31.07 -11.12 -4.51
CA ALA A 24 -30.43 -10.02 -5.20
C ALA A 24 -28.95 -10.31 -5.48
N PRO A 25 -28.44 -9.86 -6.64
CA PRO A 25 -27.09 -10.17 -7.05
C PRO A 25 -26.08 -9.24 -6.36
N GLU A 26 -25.53 -9.65 -5.22
CA GLU A 26 -24.52 -8.88 -4.49
C GLU A 26 -23.32 -8.50 -5.39
N GLY A 27 -22.89 -7.24 -5.28
CA GLY A 27 -21.80 -6.69 -6.08
C GLY A 27 -22.21 -6.26 -7.49
N GLU A 28 -23.42 -6.58 -7.96
CA GLU A 28 -23.89 -6.15 -9.26
C GLU A 28 -24.14 -4.64 -9.28
N THR A 29 -23.79 -4.01 -10.39
CA THR A 29 -23.93 -2.55 -10.60
C THR A 29 -24.78 -2.25 -11.82
N ARG A 30 -25.52 -1.15 -11.74
CA ARG A 30 -26.30 -0.60 -12.85
C ARG A 30 -26.18 0.91 -12.92
N LEU A 31 -26.08 1.45 -14.12
CA LEU A 31 -26.06 2.89 -14.35
C LEU A 31 -27.43 3.48 -13.99
N ILE A 32 -27.45 4.63 -13.34
CA ILE A 32 -28.68 5.38 -13.05
C ILE A 32 -29.00 6.27 -14.26
N ASN A 33 -30.16 6.05 -14.87
CA ASN A 33 -30.63 6.81 -16.03
C ASN A 33 -31.55 7.97 -15.64
N ALA A 34 -32.27 7.81 -14.53
CA ALA A 34 -33.17 8.84 -14.02
C ALA A 34 -33.33 8.69 -12.51
N TYR A 35 -33.55 9.81 -11.83
CA TYR A 35 -33.99 9.86 -10.46
C TYR A 35 -35.27 10.69 -10.35
N THR A 36 -36.14 10.37 -9.39
CA THR A 36 -37.36 11.16 -9.13
C THR A 36 -37.30 11.65 -7.70
N GLY A 37 -36.97 12.92 -7.50
CA GLY A 37 -36.75 13.55 -6.20
C GLY A 37 -37.98 13.52 -5.29
N ALA A 38 -39.18 13.54 -5.87
CA ALA A 38 -40.43 13.45 -5.13
C ALA A 38 -40.64 12.09 -4.44
N THR A 39 -40.17 11.00 -5.05
CA THR A 39 -40.39 9.62 -4.57
C THR A 39 -39.11 8.94 -4.08
N GLY A 40 -37.95 9.51 -4.40
CA GLY A 40 -36.65 8.88 -4.20
C GLY A 40 -36.38 7.70 -5.13
N ALA A 41 -37.18 7.52 -6.20
CA ALA A 41 -37.07 6.37 -7.09
C ALA A 41 -35.89 6.52 -8.08
N PHE A 42 -35.16 5.44 -8.32
CA PHE A 42 -34.11 5.35 -9.32
C PHE A 42 -34.55 4.47 -10.48
N THR A 43 -34.30 4.95 -11.71
CA THR A 43 -34.41 4.15 -12.92
C THR A 43 -33.01 3.80 -13.38
N VAL A 44 -32.77 2.52 -13.65
CA VAL A 44 -31.46 2.02 -14.06
C VAL A 44 -31.43 1.61 -15.53
N SER A 45 -30.24 1.55 -16.13
CA SER A 45 -30.03 1.28 -17.56
C SER A 45 -30.47 -0.12 -18.01
N ALA A 46 -30.43 -1.10 -17.12
CA ALA A 46 -30.90 -2.45 -17.35
C ALA A 46 -31.38 -3.06 -16.03
N ALA A 47 -32.29 -4.03 -16.10
CA ALA A 47 -32.69 -4.79 -14.93
C ALA A 47 -31.47 -5.49 -14.29
N PHE A 48 -31.52 -5.63 -12.96
CA PHE A 48 -30.60 -6.52 -12.25
C PHE A 48 -30.85 -7.97 -12.67
N SER A 49 -29.83 -8.82 -12.57
CA SER A 49 -29.94 -10.24 -12.95
C SER A 49 -30.96 -11.02 -12.11
N ALA A 50 -31.26 -10.52 -10.91
CA ALA A 50 -32.40 -10.93 -10.09
C ALA A 50 -33.09 -9.70 -9.46
N ALA A 51 -34.35 -9.84 -9.06
CA ALA A 51 -35.13 -8.75 -8.50
C ALA A 51 -34.60 -8.33 -7.12
N LEU A 52 -34.52 -7.01 -6.89
CA LEU A 52 -34.26 -6.45 -5.57
C LEU A 52 -35.52 -6.60 -4.69
N ALA A 53 -35.34 -6.98 -3.44
CA ALA A 53 -36.36 -7.14 -2.43
C ALA A 53 -36.24 -6.08 -1.33
N ALA A 54 -37.28 -5.96 -0.50
CA ALA A 54 -37.19 -5.19 0.72
C ALA A 54 -36.23 -5.89 1.70
N GLY A 55 -35.21 -5.18 2.18
CA GLY A 55 -34.14 -5.75 3.02
C GLY A 55 -32.76 -5.63 2.35
N ASP A 56 -32.70 -5.64 1.01
CA ASP A 56 -31.45 -5.46 0.29
C ASP A 56 -30.89 -4.04 0.49
N THR A 57 -29.59 -3.96 0.75
CA THR A 57 -28.87 -2.70 0.89
C THR A 57 -28.19 -2.34 -0.43
N VAL A 58 -28.47 -1.14 -0.91
CA VAL A 58 -27.89 -0.60 -2.14
C VAL A 58 -27.13 0.70 -1.88
N ALA A 59 -26.03 0.89 -2.60
CA ALA A 59 -25.24 2.12 -2.59
C ALA A 59 -25.39 2.87 -3.91
N VAL A 60 -25.45 4.20 -3.82
CA VAL A 60 -25.36 5.12 -4.98
C VAL A 60 -23.92 5.63 -5.07
N ILE A 61 -23.22 5.28 -6.14
CA ILE A 61 -21.79 5.48 -6.30
C ILE A 61 -21.56 6.33 -7.55
N ASN A 62 -20.80 7.41 -7.44
CA ASN A 62 -20.39 8.18 -8.61
C ASN A 62 -19.46 7.34 -9.49
N LYS A 63 -19.72 7.28 -10.80
CA LYS A 63 -18.97 6.49 -11.76
C LYS A 63 -17.48 6.81 -11.77
N ALA A 64 -17.09 8.07 -11.49
CA ALA A 64 -15.69 8.48 -11.40
C ALA A 64 -14.95 7.76 -10.25
N LEU A 65 -15.65 7.42 -9.17
CA LEU A 65 -15.08 6.69 -8.03
C LEU A 65 -14.91 5.19 -8.30
N LEU A 66 -15.58 4.66 -9.32
CA LEU A 66 -15.38 3.28 -9.75
C LEU A 66 -14.16 3.15 -10.69
N TYR A 67 -13.72 4.26 -11.27
CA TYR A 67 -12.66 4.32 -12.29
C TYR A 67 -11.25 4.50 -11.73
N THR A 68 -11.09 4.62 -10.41
CA THR A 68 -9.78 4.86 -9.77
C THR A 68 -8.91 3.59 -9.62
N GLY A 69 -9.31 2.46 -10.21
CA GLY A 69 -8.51 1.24 -10.28
C GLY A 69 -8.10 0.87 -11.71
N HIS A 70 -6.90 1.28 -12.10
CA HIS A 70 -6.17 0.95 -13.34
C HIS A 70 -6.54 1.68 -14.65
N ASN A 71 -5.51 2.34 -15.20
CA ASN A 71 -5.40 2.70 -16.61
C ASN A 71 -5.51 1.44 -17.48
N ASN A 72 -6.71 1.13 -17.97
CA ASN A 72 -6.88 0.13 -18.99
C ASN A 72 -6.49 0.78 -20.34
N PRO A 73 -5.54 0.24 -21.12
CA PRO A 73 -5.29 0.71 -22.47
C PRO A 73 -6.60 0.61 -23.29
N ALA A 74 -6.86 1.62 -24.11
CA ALA A 74 -8.10 1.73 -24.87
C ALA A 74 -8.41 0.44 -25.64
N GLY A 75 -9.55 -0.19 -25.34
CA GLY A 75 -10.07 -1.34 -26.10
C GLY A 75 -10.49 -2.57 -25.30
N VAL A 76 -10.24 -2.64 -23.99
CA VAL A 76 -10.65 -3.79 -23.17
C VAL A 76 -11.92 -3.44 -22.37
N THR A 77 -13.06 -4.02 -22.76
CA THR A 77 -14.39 -3.75 -22.19
C THR A 77 -14.80 -4.69 -21.06
N THR A 78 -13.93 -5.61 -20.65
CA THR A 78 -14.20 -6.59 -19.59
C THR A 78 -13.21 -6.41 -18.44
N ASN A 79 -13.70 -5.82 -17.34
CA ASN A 79 -12.96 -5.77 -16.08
C ASN A 79 -13.19 -7.11 -15.37
N HIS A 80 -12.31 -8.08 -15.64
CA HIS A 80 -12.36 -9.39 -15.00
C HIS A 80 -11.69 -9.27 -13.63
N LEU A 81 -12.43 -8.83 -12.61
CA LEU A 81 -12.04 -9.08 -11.22
C LEU A 81 -12.20 -10.58 -10.97
N THR A 82 -11.17 -11.37 -11.23
CA THR A 82 -11.09 -12.73 -10.70
C THR A 82 -10.76 -12.63 -9.22
N THR A 83 -11.78 -12.78 -8.38
CA THR A 83 -11.70 -12.76 -6.91
C THR A 83 -10.93 -13.96 -6.32
N ALA A 84 -10.31 -14.81 -7.13
CA ALA A 84 -9.59 -15.99 -6.66
C ALA A 84 -8.30 -15.69 -5.88
N ASN A 85 -7.75 -14.47 -5.98
CA ASN A 85 -6.52 -14.07 -5.28
C ASN A 85 -6.72 -12.95 -4.24
N VAL A 86 -7.97 -12.65 -3.87
CA VAL A 86 -8.27 -11.66 -2.83
C VAL A 86 -8.74 -12.41 -1.58
N GLY A 87 -7.79 -13.01 -0.87
CA GLY A 87 -8.01 -13.32 0.54
C GLY A 87 -8.20 -12.00 1.26
N ALA A 88 -9.45 -11.68 1.62
CA ALA A 88 -9.70 -10.63 2.59
C ALA A 88 -9.05 -11.08 3.90
N ASP A 89 -8.01 -10.39 4.35
CA ASP A 89 -7.60 -10.54 5.73
C ASP A 89 -8.75 -10.11 6.64
N ARG A 90 -8.83 -10.78 7.79
CA ARG A 90 -10.00 -10.85 8.66
C ARG A 90 -10.38 -9.54 9.36
N ASP A 91 -9.72 -8.43 9.03
CA ASP A 91 -9.93 -7.10 9.63
C ASP A 91 -10.69 -6.11 8.73
N GLY A 92 -11.03 -6.49 7.50
CA GLY A 92 -11.88 -5.68 6.62
C GLY A 92 -11.22 -4.39 6.11
N THR A 93 -9.91 -4.22 6.23
CA THR A 93 -9.23 -3.03 5.71
C THR A 93 -8.86 -3.20 4.23
N LEU A 94 -9.80 -2.87 3.34
CA LEU A 94 -9.50 -2.66 1.91
C LEU A 94 -8.46 -1.55 1.68
N LEU A 95 -8.18 -0.74 2.71
CA LEU A 95 -7.26 0.40 2.69
C LEU A 95 -5.78 -0.01 2.75
N GLU A 96 -5.41 -1.14 3.35
CA GLU A 96 -3.99 -1.52 3.44
C GLU A 96 -3.41 -1.97 2.09
N ARG A 97 -4.25 -2.27 1.09
CA ARG A 97 -3.82 -2.63 -0.27
C ARG A 97 -4.16 -1.60 -1.36
N SER A 98 -4.99 -0.58 -1.08
CA SER A 98 -5.33 0.44 -2.07
C SER A 98 -4.40 1.64 -2.11
N GLU A 99 -3.53 1.85 -1.11
CA GLU A 99 -2.64 3.03 -1.04
C GLU A 99 -1.26 2.82 -1.68
N PHE A 100 -0.88 1.59 -2.04
CA PHE A 100 0.35 1.35 -2.81
C PHE A 100 0.08 1.30 -4.31
N GLY A 101 -0.20 2.46 -4.90
CA GLY A 101 -0.21 2.63 -6.35
C GLY A 101 1.19 2.49 -6.91
N PHE A 102 1.57 1.28 -7.33
CA PHE A 102 2.84 1.07 -8.03
C PHE A 102 2.78 1.68 -9.44
N ASN A 103 3.76 2.51 -9.79
CA ASN A 103 3.98 2.89 -11.17
C ASN A 103 4.36 1.66 -12.01
N ALA A 104 4.11 1.69 -13.32
CA ALA A 104 4.48 0.60 -14.22
C ALA A 104 5.97 0.23 -14.08
N GLY A 105 6.25 -1.04 -13.76
CA GLY A 105 7.61 -1.55 -13.55
C GLY A 105 8.13 -1.48 -12.11
N GLN A 106 7.36 -0.90 -11.17
CA GLN A 106 7.65 -1.03 -9.75
C GLN A 106 7.15 -2.37 -9.19
N LYS A 107 7.88 -2.91 -8.22
CA LYS A 107 7.56 -4.13 -7.49
C LYS A 107 7.62 -3.83 -5.98
N GLY A 108 6.77 -4.52 -5.22
CA GLY A 108 6.79 -4.51 -3.76
C GLY A 108 7.29 -5.84 -3.20
N VAL A 109 8.08 -5.79 -2.14
CA VAL A 109 8.52 -6.97 -1.38
C VAL A 109 8.48 -6.65 0.11
N SER A 110 8.28 -7.65 0.96
CA SER A 110 8.30 -7.45 2.42
C SER A 110 8.87 -8.68 3.14
N ALA A 111 9.56 -8.43 4.24
CA ALA A 111 10.18 -9.44 5.08
C ALA A 111 9.96 -9.11 6.55
N THR A 112 9.77 -10.13 7.37
CA THR A 112 9.72 -10.00 8.83
C THR A 112 11.15 -10.05 9.37
N ILE A 113 11.49 -9.10 10.24
CA ILE A 113 12.80 -9.00 10.88
C ILE A 113 12.65 -9.14 12.39
N ASP A 114 13.48 -10.00 12.97
CA ASP A 114 13.65 -10.09 14.43
C ASP A 114 14.58 -8.97 14.90
N LEU A 115 14.02 -7.94 15.51
CA LEU A 115 14.81 -6.82 16.02
C LEU A 115 15.51 -7.17 17.35
N ALA A 116 15.21 -8.33 17.95
CA ALA A 116 15.93 -8.83 19.12
C ALA A 116 17.18 -9.66 18.76
N ALA A 117 17.43 -9.88 17.47
CA ALA A 117 18.60 -10.61 17.01
C ALA A 117 19.90 -9.89 17.40
N SER A 118 20.94 -10.69 17.67
CA SER A 118 22.23 -10.18 18.13
C SER A 118 23.17 -9.70 17.02
N ALA A 119 22.71 -9.71 15.78
CA ALA A 119 23.47 -9.34 14.59
C ALA A 119 22.57 -8.56 13.61
N ASP A 120 23.20 -7.99 12.59
CA ASP A 120 22.50 -7.37 11.47
C ASP A 120 21.63 -8.40 10.78
N GLU A 121 20.36 -8.05 10.55
CA GLU A 121 19.36 -8.96 9.98
C GLU A 121 19.17 -8.67 8.50
N VAL A 122 19.30 -9.70 7.66
CA VAL A 122 19.10 -9.57 6.22
C VAL A 122 17.60 -9.45 5.94
N ALA A 123 17.17 -8.27 5.50
CA ALA A 123 15.79 -8.04 5.07
C ALA A 123 15.53 -8.57 3.67
N PHE A 124 16.47 -8.35 2.75
CA PHE A 124 16.30 -8.76 1.34
C PHE A 124 17.59 -9.24 0.71
N THR A 125 17.49 -10.17 -0.23
CA THR A 125 18.57 -10.59 -1.13
C THR A 125 18.21 -10.21 -2.57
N ILE A 126 19.08 -9.44 -3.22
CA ILE A 126 18.97 -9.00 -4.61
C ILE A 126 19.85 -9.90 -5.48
N ALA A 127 19.26 -10.53 -6.49
CA ALA A 127 19.97 -11.37 -7.46
C ALA A 127 19.67 -10.96 -8.90
N GLY A 128 20.60 -11.24 -9.82
CA GLY A 128 20.42 -11.03 -11.26
C GLY A 128 20.77 -9.63 -11.77
N GLY A 129 21.04 -8.65 -10.91
CA GLY A 129 21.45 -7.29 -11.30
C GLY A 129 20.96 -6.21 -10.33
N PRO A 130 21.20 -4.92 -10.65
CA PRO A 130 20.85 -3.82 -9.78
C PRO A 130 19.35 -3.51 -9.77
N ILE A 131 18.92 -2.85 -8.70
CA ILE A 131 17.58 -2.30 -8.51
C ILE A 131 17.65 -0.80 -8.21
N LEU A 132 16.59 -0.08 -8.58
CA LEU A 132 16.32 1.27 -8.10
C LEU A 132 15.30 1.19 -6.97
N ILE A 133 15.69 1.52 -5.74
CA ILE A 133 14.81 1.59 -4.58
C ILE A 133 14.12 2.95 -4.56
N HIS A 134 12.79 2.95 -4.59
CA HIS A 134 11.97 4.16 -4.45
C HIS A 134 11.70 4.48 -2.98
N CYS A 135 11.49 3.44 -2.16
CA CYS A 135 11.39 3.56 -0.72
C CYS A 135 11.69 2.24 -0.02
N ILE A 136 12.14 2.35 1.22
CA ILE A 136 12.18 1.24 2.18
C ILE A 136 11.60 1.71 3.51
N LEU A 137 10.75 0.88 4.09
CA LEU A 137 9.91 1.18 5.24
C LEU A 137 10.03 0.03 6.23
N MET A 138 9.93 0.31 7.53
CA MET A 138 9.78 -0.71 8.56
C MET A 138 8.65 -0.33 9.50
N LYS A 139 7.67 -1.23 9.68
CA LYS A 139 6.61 -1.13 10.69
C LYS A 139 6.98 -1.96 11.90
N ILE A 140 6.87 -1.40 13.10
CA ILE A 140 7.01 -2.18 14.34
C ILE A 140 5.75 -3.00 14.57
N THR A 141 5.89 -4.31 14.66
CA THR A 141 4.77 -5.25 14.84
C THR A 141 4.73 -5.90 16.22
N ALA A 142 5.82 -5.82 16.98
CA ALA A 142 5.88 -6.24 18.37
C ALA A 142 6.73 -5.26 19.21
N THR A 143 6.40 -5.13 20.50
CA THR A 143 7.04 -4.18 21.41
C THR A 143 8.56 -4.36 21.47
N CYS A 144 9.27 -3.27 21.18
CA CYS A 144 10.71 -3.15 21.37
C CYS A 144 11.02 -2.89 22.86
N SER A 145 11.99 -3.60 23.45
CA SER A 145 12.37 -3.43 24.86
C SER A 145 13.63 -2.57 25.07
N SER A 146 13.76 -2.04 26.29
CA SER A 146 14.44 -0.79 26.70
C SER A 146 15.96 -0.62 26.49
N ASN A 147 16.50 -0.94 25.31
CA ASN A 147 17.81 -0.44 24.91
C ASN A 147 17.67 0.66 23.86
N ALA A 148 18.40 1.75 24.03
CA ALA A 148 18.57 2.79 23.02
C ALA A 148 19.30 2.17 21.82
N ALA A 149 18.52 1.77 20.81
CA ALA A 149 19.00 1.11 19.61
C ALA A 149 18.57 1.97 18.42
N LEU A 150 19.55 2.56 17.73
CA LEU A 150 19.27 3.32 16.52
C LEU A 150 19.19 2.34 15.36
N VAL A 151 18.12 2.43 14.56
CA VAL A 151 17.90 1.53 13.41
C VAL A 151 18.32 2.18 12.10
N ASN A 152 18.92 1.39 11.21
CA ASN A 152 19.25 1.82 9.85
C ASN A 152 19.13 0.66 8.84
N PHE A 153 19.12 1.00 7.56
CA PHE A 153 19.29 0.04 6.48
C PHE A 153 20.72 0.12 5.93
N GLN A 154 21.21 -0.98 5.37
CA GLN A 154 22.50 -1.05 4.68
C GLN A 154 22.41 -2.00 3.48
N SER A 155 23.18 -1.75 2.42
CA SER A 155 23.36 -2.72 1.34
C SER A 155 24.78 -3.32 1.33
N THR A 156 24.88 -4.60 0.99
CA THR A 156 26.15 -5.33 0.83
C THR A 156 26.18 -6.08 -0.53
N PRO A 157 27.15 -5.88 -1.43
CA PRO A 157 28.31 -5.03 -1.27
C PRO A 157 27.90 -3.57 -1.14
N THR A 158 28.64 -2.83 -0.33
CA THR A 158 28.41 -1.39 -0.17
C THR A 158 28.72 -0.70 -1.49
N VAL A 159 27.69 -0.25 -2.20
CA VAL A 159 27.84 0.41 -3.50
C VAL A 159 28.10 1.90 -3.28
N GLY A 160 29.10 2.44 -3.98
CA GLY A 160 29.46 3.86 -3.97
C GLY A 160 30.85 4.13 -3.41
N THR A 161 31.58 5.08 -4.01
CA THR A 161 32.62 5.80 -3.25
C THR A 161 31.97 6.42 -2.01
N ALA A 162 32.75 6.77 -0.99
CA ALA A 162 32.35 7.17 0.37
C ALA A 162 31.19 8.20 0.55
N ASN A 163 30.55 8.68 -0.52
CA ASN A 163 29.54 9.74 -0.55
C ASN A 163 28.13 9.31 -1.02
N GLN A 164 27.86 8.05 -1.42
CA GLN A 164 26.49 7.58 -1.80
C GLN A 164 26.14 6.12 -1.47
N PRO A 165 26.70 5.45 -0.44
CA PRO A 165 26.12 4.18 -0.02
C PRO A 165 24.81 4.43 0.77
N ILE A 166 23.90 3.45 0.86
CA ILE A 166 22.81 3.44 1.88
C ILE A 166 23.39 3.63 3.31
N THR A 167 24.71 3.51 3.44
CA THR A 167 25.46 3.17 4.64
C THR A 167 25.97 4.33 5.50
N LYS A 168 25.49 5.58 5.40
CA LYS A 168 25.68 6.51 6.55
C LYS A 168 24.67 7.64 6.73
N VAL A 169 23.53 7.20 7.23
CA VAL A 169 22.50 7.93 7.96
C VAL A 169 22.92 8.71 9.22
N ALA A 170 23.41 9.97 9.18
CA ALA A 170 23.91 10.70 10.35
C ALA A 170 22.91 10.98 11.52
N ALA A 171 21.65 10.54 11.45
CA ALA A 171 20.72 10.52 12.56
C ALA A 171 19.73 9.35 12.42
N ALA A 172 20.13 8.15 12.85
CA ALA A 172 19.24 7.02 12.96
C ALA A 172 18.27 7.23 14.15
N PRO A 173 16.94 7.08 13.96
CA PRO A 173 15.97 7.22 15.03
C PRO A 173 16.05 6.06 16.02
N ASP A 174 15.75 6.37 17.28
CA ASP A 174 15.79 5.41 18.38
C ASP A 174 14.54 4.51 18.39
N LEU A 175 14.78 3.19 18.50
CA LEU A 175 13.76 2.17 18.70
C LEU A 175 13.23 2.12 20.15
N GLN A 176 13.91 2.72 21.12
CA GLN A 176 13.54 2.67 22.54
C GLN A 176 12.11 3.17 22.79
N ASP A 177 11.68 4.19 22.07
CA ASP A 177 10.33 4.77 22.17
C ASP A 177 9.40 4.29 21.06
N ALA A 178 9.74 3.22 20.34
CA ALA A 178 8.92 2.75 19.23
C ALA A 178 7.72 1.93 19.73
N ALA A 179 6.53 2.40 19.43
CA ALA A 179 5.29 1.68 19.71
C ALA A 179 4.95 0.71 18.56
N VAL A 180 4.19 -0.33 18.85
CA VAL A 180 3.59 -1.17 17.80
C VAL A 180 2.73 -0.29 16.90
N GLY A 181 2.99 -0.36 15.60
CA GLY A 181 2.38 0.49 14.57
C GLY A 181 3.25 1.65 14.09
N ASP A 182 4.35 1.96 14.80
CA ASP A 182 5.27 3.02 14.39
C ASP A 182 6.00 2.63 13.09
N TRP A 183 6.26 3.63 12.26
CA TRP A 183 6.93 3.45 10.97
C TRP A 183 8.30 4.14 10.95
N PHE A 184 9.24 3.50 10.29
CA PHE A 184 10.57 4.02 10.00
C PHE A 184 10.76 4.00 8.48
N ALA A 185 10.97 5.16 7.85
CA ALA A 185 11.03 5.23 6.39
C ALA A 185 12.29 5.93 5.90
N GLN A 186 12.92 5.33 4.90
CA GLN A 186 13.91 5.98 4.04
C GLN A 186 13.31 6.14 2.65
N LEU A 187 13.17 7.39 2.23
CA LEU A 187 12.60 7.76 0.95
C LEU A 187 13.74 8.03 -0.03
N GLY A 188 13.61 7.56 -1.26
CA GLY A 188 14.62 7.71 -2.30
C GLY A 188 14.77 9.16 -2.79
N GLY A 189 15.32 10.03 -1.95
CA GLY A 189 15.67 11.41 -2.29
C GLY A 189 17.04 11.79 -1.73
N SER A 190 17.57 12.94 -2.15
CA SER A 190 18.92 13.42 -1.80
C SER A 190 19.14 13.74 -0.31
N VAL A 191 18.16 13.47 0.54
CA VAL A 191 18.24 13.73 1.97
C VAL A 191 18.36 12.39 2.66
N ASP A 192 19.60 12.11 3.02
CA ASP A 192 20.02 11.10 3.97
C ASP A 192 19.29 11.33 5.30
N LEU A 193 18.05 10.86 5.49
CA LEU A 193 17.34 10.85 6.77
C LEU A 193 16.39 9.64 6.84
N LEU A 194 16.64 8.71 7.78
CA LEU A 194 15.61 7.75 8.21
C LEU A 194 14.68 8.47 9.17
N LEU A 195 13.40 8.59 8.81
CA LEU A 195 12.41 9.33 9.59
C LEU A 195 11.52 8.35 10.35
N LYS A 196 11.32 8.63 11.64
CA LYS A 196 10.33 7.93 12.49
C LYS A 196 8.99 8.64 12.40
N TYR A 197 7.94 7.87 12.15
CA TYR A 197 6.55 8.30 12.15
C TYR A 197 5.81 7.56 13.26
N ALA A 198 5.38 8.31 14.28
CA ALA A 198 4.61 7.75 15.37
C ALA A 198 3.21 7.35 14.90
N THR A 199 2.67 6.26 15.44
CA THR A 199 1.35 5.70 15.14
C THR A 199 0.21 6.71 15.30
N ALA A 200 0.37 7.72 16.18
CA ALA A 200 -0.60 8.79 16.40
C ALA A 200 -0.62 9.87 15.30
N SER A 201 0.37 9.89 14.40
CA SER A 201 0.37 10.73 13.22
C SER A 201 -0.45 10.04 12.13
N LEU A 202 -1.74 10.38 12.03
CA LEU A 202 -2.70 9.88 11.03
C LEU A 202 -2.31 10.13 9.56
N VAL A 203 -1.15 10.73 9.32
CA VAL A 203 -0.63 11.05 8.01
C VAL A 203 0.76 10.47 7.97
N LEU A 204 0.90 9.29 7.35
CA LEU A 204 2.17 8.97 6.70
C LEU A 204 2.45 10.17 5.78
N PRO A 205 3.69 10.69 5.75
CA PRO A 205 4.02 11.79 4.84
C PRO A 205 3.51 11.39 3.46
N ASP A 206 3.00 12.35 2.68
CA ASP A 206 2.65 12.09 1.29
C ASP A 206 3.89 11.49 0.61
N LEU A 207 3.91 10.15 0.53
CA LEU A 207 4.99 9.38 -0.02
C LEU A 207 4.83 9.54 -1.52
N GLN A 208 5.18 10.73 -2.03
CA GLN A 208 5.14 11.02 -3.45
C GLN A 208 6.24 10.20 -4.13
N PHE A 209 5.92 8.93 -4.38
CA PHE A 209 6.72 8.00 -5.15
C PHE A 209 6.74 8.50 -6.60
N GLY A 210 7.72 9.34 -6.97
CA GLY A 210 7.87 9.68 -8.38
C GLY A 210 8.66 10.91 -8.77
N THR A 211 9.12 11.76 -7.83
CA THR A 211 9.81 13.01 -8.21
C THR A 211 11.26 13.12 -7.75
N SER A 212 11.68 12.41 -6.71
CA SER A 212 13.09 12.36 -6.30
C SER A 212 13.75 11.05 -6.73
N GLY A 213 14.96 11.13 -7.27
CA GLY A 213 15.71 9.98 -7.76
C GLY A 213 15.94 8.95 -6.66
N GLY A 214 15.49 7.71 -6.91
CA GLY A 214 15.68 6.58 -6.00
C GLY A 214 17.14 6.20 -5.77
N ILE A 215 17.36 5.22 -4.90
CA ILE A 215 18.69 4.72 -4.55
C ILE A 215 19.00 3.51 -5.42
N ILE A 216 20.10 3.54 -6.18
CA ILE A 216 20.55 2.38 -6.95
C ILE A 216 21.35 1.46 -6.03
N VAL A 217 20.96 0.19 -6.00
CA VAL A 217 21.63 -0.87 -5.23
C VAL A 217 21.97 -2.03 -6.15
N ASP A 218 23.21 -2.50 -6.08
CA ASP A 218 23.68 -3.66 -6.85
C ASP A 218 23.15 -4.98 -6.27
N ALA A 219 23.36 -6.07 -7.01
CA ALA A 219 23.07 -7.41 -6.50
C ALA A 219 23.86 -7.67 -5.19
N GLY A 220 23.20 -8.24 -4.19
CA GLY A 220 23.68 -8.19 -2.82
C GLY A 220 22.58 -8.44 -1.78
N THR A 221 22.80 -8.02 -0.54
CA THR A 221 21.81 -8.00 0.54
C THR A 221 21.43 -6.58 0.90
N ILE A 222 20.22 -6.42 1.43
CA ILE A 222 19.80 -5.26 2.21
C ILE A 222 19.56 -5.74 3.64
N GLU A 223 20.22 -5.09 4.58
CA GLU A 223 20.27 -5.46 5.99
C GLU A 223 19.63 -4.37 6.86
N VAL A 224 19.01 -4.76 7.96
CA VAL A 224 18.63 -3.89 9.07
C VAL A 224 19.74 -3.95 10.10
N ILE A 225 20.30 -2.78 10.42
CA ILE A 225 21.43 -2.62 11.33
C ILE A 225 21.00 -1.84 12.57
N GLN A 226 21.52 -2.22 13.73
CA GLN A 226 21.27 -1.55 15.01
C GLN A 226 22.58 -1.00 15.60
N SER A 227 22.57 0.24 16.10
CA SER A 227 23.78 0.91 16.65
C SER A 227 24.37 0.24 17.90
N THR A 228 23.52 -0.45 18.65
CA THR A 228 23.85 -1.11 19.91
C THR A 228 23.12 -2.43 19.85
N ALA A 229 23.86 -3.52 19.72
CA ALA A 229 23.26 -4.85 19.59
C ALA A 229 22.33 -5.13 20.78
N ASN A 230 21.16 -5.66 20.44
CA ASN A 230 20.19 -6.32 21.31
C ASN A 230 19.14 -5.39 21.95
N LEU A 231 18.08 -5.07 21.20
CA LEU A 231 16.78 -5.09 21.86
C LEU A 231 16.58 -6.49 22.47
N THR A 232 15.93 -6.60 23.63
CA THR A 232 15.66 -7.94 24.23
C THR A 232 14.45 -8.61 23.57
N THR A 233 13.61 -7.80 22.94
CA THR A 233 12.38 -8.16 22.24
C THR A 233 12.16 -7.11 21.15
N GLY A 234 11.50 -7.50 20.07
CA GLY A 234 11.05 -6.58 19.04
C GLY A 234 10.92 -7.31 17.71
N THR A 235 9.90 -6.95 16.94
CA THR A 235 9.73 -7.49 15.59
C THR A 235 9.27 -6.36 14.69
N GLY A 236 9.83 -6.32 13.49
CA GLY A 236 9.45 -5.39 12.44
C GLY A 236 9.05 -6.12 11.17
N VAL A 237 8.21 -5.48 10.37
CA VAL A 237 8.02 -5.86 8.95
C VAL A 237 8.67 -4.77 8.12
N VAL A 238 9.67 -5.16 7.34
CA VAL A 238 10.33 -4.29 6.37
C VAL A 238 9.63 -4.45 5.03
N SER A 239 9.29 -3.34 4.39
CA SER A 239 8.68 -3.28 3.06
C SER A 239 9.50 -2.40 2.14
N MET A 240 9.72 -2.83 0.91
CA MET A 240 10.48 -2.08 -0.09
C MET A 240 9.72 -1.99 -1.40
N VAL A 241 9.79 -0.82 -2.03
CA VAL A 241 9.34 -0.61 -3.41
C VAL A 241 10.52 -0.30 -4.29
N TYR A 242 10.64 -1.07 -5.37
CA TYR A 242 11.81 -1.02 -6.23
C TYR A 242 11.46 -1.26 -7.70
N THR A 243 12.35 -0.85 -8.59
CA THR A 243 12.31 -1.17 -10.02
C THR A 243 13.55 -1.98 -10.40
N PRO A 244 13.40 -3.21 -10.91
CA PRO A 244 14.46 -3.93 -11.60
C PRO A 244 15.10 -3.08 -12.70
N MET A 245 16.43 -2.97 -12.72
CA MET A 245 17.13 -2.24 -13.79
C MET A 245 17.55 -3.13 -14.97
N ALA A 246 17.31 -4.44 -14.86
CA ALA A 246 17.54 -5.43 -15.91
C ALA A 246 16.51 -6.57 -15.82
N ASP A 247 16.35 -7.30 -16.91
CA ASP A 247 15.54 -8.50 -16.95
C ASP A 247 16.16 -9.61 -16.08
N GLY A 248 15.31 -10.38 -15.40
CA GLY A 248 15.75 -11.49 -14.54
C GLY A 248 16.20 -11.08 -13.13
N VAL A 249 16.16 -9.79 -12.78
CA VAL A 249 16.43 -9.33 -11.42
C VAL A 249 15.31 -9.75 -10.46
N THR A 250 15.68 -10.38 -9.36
CA THR A 250 14.77 -10.82 -8.29
C THR A 250 15.20 -10.27 -6.95
N VAL A 251 14.21 -10.01 -6.09
CA VAL A 251 14.42 -9.66 -4.69
C VAL A 251 13.59 -10.63 -3.85
N VAL A 252 14.22 -11.23 -2.84
CA VAL A 252 13.61 -12.18 -1.90
C VAL A 252 13.84 -11.70 -0.49
#